data_AF-A0A353GHK8-F1
#
_entry.id   AF-A0A353GHK8-F1
#
_cell.length_a   1.000
_cell.length_b   1.000
_cell.length_c   1.000
_cell.angle_alpha   90.00
_cell.angle_beta   90.00
_cell.angle_gamma   90.00
#
_symmetry.space_group_name_H-M   'P 1'
#
loop_
_entity.id
_entity.type
_entity.pdbx_description
1 polymer ?
#
loop_
_entity_poly.entity_id
_entity_poly.type
_entity_poly.pdbx_seq_one_letter_code
_entity_poly.pdbx_strand_id
1 'polypeptide(L)'
;MFAEKSKYFLLAWGICGTKWVVVGGAGEDSQVFPYLRLQKWEMFILTAERCSVPPALGFIGKYELKIDDKGRLTIPARFKQVLQEKYPDDEMQVVVSLSLDQNLLIQPVSVYNAMVSKYMAWSDLDEATRRMKELFTGFAAEEKVDGSGRIRLDSGLRDIAGARKEVTCVGNMDAFSIWDREKWDQTQAATLKNQALLIKQVDERIRN
;
A
#
# COMPACT_ATOMS: atom_id res chain seq x y z
N MET A 1 -32.40 -9.55 -47.51
CA MET A 1 -33.80 -9.06 -47.54
C MET A 1 -34.17 -8.73 -46.10
N PHE A 2 -34.41 -7.45 -45.78
CA PHE A 2 -35.02 -6.90 -44.54
C PHE A 2 -34.36 -7.23 -43.18
N ALA A 3 -34.32 -6.39 -42.17
CA ALA A 3 -34.64 -4.98 -42.00
C ALA A 3 -33.98 -4.53 -40.68
N GLU A 4 -33.57 -3.27 -40.68
CA GLU A 4 -33.21 -2.44 -39.54
C GLU A 4 -34.26 -2.52 -38.40
N LYS A 5 -33.81 -2.66 -37.15
CA LYS A 5 -34.63 -2.36 -35.96
C LYS A 5 -33.84 -1.49 -35.00
N SER A 6 -33.98 -0.18 -35.19
CA SER A 6 -33.58 0.85 -34.22
C SER A 6 -34.34 0.66 -32.91
N LYS A 7 -33.60 0.47 -31.81
CA LYS A 7 -34.16 0.44 -30.44
C LYS A 7 -34.41 1.87 -29.99
N TYR A 8 -35.66 2.25 -29.83
CA TYR A 8 -36.03 3.53 -29.22
C TYR A 8 -36.00 3.41 -27.69
N PHE A 9 -35.25 4.30 -27.03
CA PHE A 9 -35.29 4.50 -25.58
C PHE A 9 -36.33 5.58 -25.26
N LEU A 10 -37.33 5.26 -24.45
CA LEU A 10 -38.20 6.25 -23.84
C LEU A 10 -37.56 6.70 -22.51
N LEU A 11 -37.06 7.92 -22.49
CA LEU A 11 -36.62 8.59 -21.26
C LEU A 11 -37.82 9.33 -20.67
N ALA A 12 -38.36 8.83 -19.56
CA ALA A 12 -39.30 9.59 -18.74
C ALA A 12 -38.53 10.17 -17.54
N TRP A 13 -38.66 11.48 -17.33
CA TRP A 13 -38.03 12.22 -16.24
C TRP A 13 -39.03 12.38 -15.11
N GLY A 14 -38.73 11.84 -13.93
CA GLY A 14 -39.53 12.01 -12.71
C GLY A 14 -38.65 12.41 -11.54
N ILE A 15 -39.01 13.49 -10.86
CA ILE A 15 -38.30 13.99 -9.68
C ILE A 15 -38.87 13.32 -8.42
N CYS A 16 -38.02 12.68 -7.62
CA CYS A 16 -38.35 12.26 -6.26
C CYS A 16 -37.23 12.74 -5.32
N GLY A 17 -37.40 13.93 -4.73
CA GLY A 17 -36.40 14.58 -3.87
C GLY A 17 -35.17 15.14 -4.61
N THR A 18 -34.04 15.31 -3.90
CA THR A 18 -32.77 15.90 -4.42
C THR A 18 -31.93 14.95 -5.28
N LYS A 19 -32.51 13.85 -5.78
CA LYS A 19 -31.77 12.89 -6.61
C LYS A 19 -32.53 12.56 -7.89
N TRP A 20 -31.75 12.48 -8.97
CA TRP A 20 -32.18 11.99 -10.27
C TRP A 20 -32.19 10.46 -10.25
N VAL A 21 -33.27 9.86 -10.73
CA VAL A 21 -33.39 8.41 -10.91
C VAL A 21 -33.71 8.17 -12.37
N VAL A 22 -32.89 7.35 -13.04
CA VAL A 22 -33.16 6.86 -14.39
C VAL A 22 -33.77 5.47 -14.26
N VAL A 23 -34.98 5.30 -14.80
CA VAL A 23 -35.68 4.00 -14.81
C VAL A 23 -35.65 3.48 -16.24
N GLY A 24 -34.93 2.38 -16.49
CA GLY A 24 -34.92 1.68 -17.77
C GLY A 24 -35.59 0.32 -17.63
N GLY A 25 -36.63 0.05 -18.41
CA GLY A 25 -37.25 -1.27 -18.52
C GLY A 25 -36.95 -1.90 -19.88
N ALA A 26 -36.45 -3.13 -19.91
CA ALA A 26 -36.33 -3.94 -21.12
C ALA A 26 -37.63 -4.74 -21.29
N GLY A 27 -38.38 -4.47 -22.36
CA GLY A 27 -39.59 -5.23 -22.71
C GLY A 27 -39.26 -6.33 -23.72
N GLU A 28 -39.50 -7.58 -23.34
CA GLU A 28 -39.61 -8.72 -24.26
C GLU A 28 -41.05 -9.25 -24.17
N ASP A 29 -41.68 -9.38 -25.33
CA ASP A 29 -42.96 -10.06 -25.61
C ASP A 29 -44.20 -9.70 -24.76
N SER A 30 -44.99 -8.79 -25.30
CA SER A 30 -46.36 -8.53 -24.87
C SER A 30 -47.33 -9.52 -25.52
N GLN A 31 -47.79 -10.55 -24.81
CA GLN A 31 -49.16 -11.09 -24.95
C GLN A 31 -49.68 -11.76 -23.67
N VAL A 32 -50.76 -11.17 -23.14
CA VAL A 32 -51.77 -11.68 -22.19
C VAL A 32 -51.33 -11.88 -20.74
N PHE A 33 -51.80 -11.00 -19.82
CA PHE A 33 -52.48 -11.36 -18.56
C PHE A 33 -53.08 -10.10 -17.90
N PRO A 34 -54.43 -9.98 -17.78
CA PRO A 34 -55.07 -8.93 -17.01
C PRO A 34 -55.31 -9.37 -15.56
N TYR A 35 -55.35 -8.41 -14.64
CA TYR A 35 -55.73 -8.49 -13.21
C TYR A 35 -54.70 -9.01 -12.17
N LEU A 36 -54.26 -8.04 -11.34
CA LEU A 36 -53.87 -8.09 -9.92
C LEU A 36 -53.04 -9.27 -9.38
N ARG A 37 -51.81 -8.97 -8.93
CA ARG A 37 -51.44 -9.09 -7.51
C ARG A 37 -50.11 -8.39 -7.21
N LEU A 38 -50.14 -7.48 -6.24
CA LEU A 38 -48.96 -6.94 -5.57
C LEU A 38 -48.16 -8.09 -4.95
N GLN A 39 -46.98 -8.40 -5.47
CA GLN A 39 -45.94 -9.09 -4.71
C GLN A 39 -44.57 -8.48 -5.03
N LYS A 40 -43.98 -7.91 -3.96
CA LYS A 40 -42.55 -7.73 -3.69
C LYS A 40 -41.71 -7.13 -4.83
N TRP A 41 -41.45 -5.83 -4.73
CA TRP A 41 -40.44 -5.17 -5.52
C TRP A 41 -39.09 -5.42 -4.84
N GLU A 42 -38.28 -6.32 -5.37
CA GLU A 42 -36.88 -6.38 -4.98
C GLU A 42 -36.18 -5.13 -5.52
N MET A 43 -35.88 -4.19 -4.62
CA MET A 43 -35.03 -3.05 -4.91
C MET A 43 -33.61 -3.54 -5.19
N PHE A 44 -33.28 -3.75 -6.45
CA PHE A 44 -31.88 -3.76 -6.87
C PHE A 44 -31.37 -2.32 -6.84
N ILE A 45 -30.76 -1.94 -5.72
CA ILE A 45 -29.92 -0.74 -5.65
C ILE A 45 -28.67 -1.08 -6.47
N LEU A 46 -28.66 -0.66 -7.74
CA LEU A 46 -27.41 -0.51 -8.48
C LEU A 46 -26.59 0.53 -7.73
N THR A 47 -25.63 0.04 -6.97
CA THR A 47 -24.77 0.87 -6.14
C THR A 47 -23.90 1.65 -7.11
N ALA A 48 -23.95 2.99 -7.04
CA ALA A 48 -23.05 3.85 -7.79
C ALA A 48 -21.61 3.36 -7.60
N GLU A 49 -21.00 2.88 -8.68
CA GLU A 49 -19.58 2.59 -8.70
C GLU A 49 -18.86 3.89 -8.31
N ARG A 50 -18.26 3.86 -7.12
CA ARG A 50 -17.47 4.94 -6.55
C ARG A 50 -16.43 5.35 -7.58
N CYS A 51 -16.12 6.66 -7.66
CA CYS A 51 -14.89 7.14 -8.29
C CYS A 51 -13.73 6.26 -7.81
N SER A 52 -13.24 5.38 -8.68
CA SER A 52 -12.15 4.47 -8.36
C SER A 52 -10.89 5.31 -8.28
N VAL A 53 -10.50 5.67 -7.07
CA VAL A 53 -9.15 6.17 -6.80
C VAL A 53 -8.20 5.15 -7.43
N PRO A 54 -7.28 5.54 -8.33
CA PRO A 54 -6.37 4.56 -8.92
C PRO A 54 -5.64 3.85 -7.78
N PRO A 55 -5.57 2.51 -7.81
CA PRO A 55 -5.03 1.72 -6.71
C PRO A 55 -3.63 2.23 -6.36
N ALA A 56 -3.33 2.32 -5.07
CA ALA A 56 -2.06 2.86 -4.63
C ALA A 56 -0.89 2.08 -5.25
N LEU A 57 -0.08 2.77 -6.07
CA LEU A 57 1.05 2.19 -6.81
C LEU A 57 2.07 1.51 -5.86
N GLY A 58 2.25 2.07 -4.67
CA GLY A 58 3.14 1.59 -3.62
C GLY A 58 3.48 2.72 -2.64
N PHE A 59 4.43 2.46 -1.76
CA PHE A 59 5.01 3.48 -0.89
C PHE A 59 5.91 4.41 -1.73
N ILE A 60 5.41 5.60 -2.05
CA ILE A 60 6.12 6.59 -2.86
C ILE A 60 6.08 7.96 -2.19
N GLY A 61 7.23 8.61 -2.16
CA GLY A 61 7.40 9.97 -1.65
C GLY A 61 8.27 10.05 -0.40
N LYS A 62 8.54 11.29 0.02
CA LYS A 62 9.34 11.65 1.20
C LYS A 62 8.47 12.45 2.17
N TYR A 63 8.55 12.13 3.46
CA TYR A 63 7.83 12.85 4.52
C TYR A 63 8.79 13.13 5.68
N GLU A 64 8.80 14.37 6.15
CA GLU A 64 9.52 14.75 7.36
C GLU A 64 8.59 14.60 8.56
N LEU A 65 9.01 13.78 9.51
CA LEU A 65 8.21 13.37 10.65
C LEU A 65 8.99 13.56 11.96
N LYS A 66 8.28 13.43 13.07
CA LYS A 66 8.86 13.41 14.41
C LYS A 66 8.44 12.16 15.15
N ILE A 67 9.37 11.56 15.87
CA ILE A 67 9.11 10.46 16.81
C ILE A 67 8.58 11.08 18.11
N ASP A 68 7.50 10.51 18.65
CA ASP A 68 6.94 10.94 19.93
C ASP A 68 7.83 10.53 21.11
N ASP A 69 7.59 11.11 22.29
CA ASP A 69 8.40 10.81 23.48
C ASP A 69 8.29 9.34 23.94
N LYS A 70 7.29 8.60 23.43
CA LYS A 70 7.08 7.17 23.70
C LYS A 70 7.71 6.27 22.62
N GLY A 71 8.46 6.83 21.68
CA GLY A 71 9.11 6.10 20.60
C GLY A 71 8.16 5.65 19.49
N ARG A 72 7.01 6.30 19.31
CA ARG A 72 6.05 6.00 18.24
C ARG A 72 6.15 7.00 17.11
N LEU A 73 5.88 6.52 15.90
CA LEU A 73 5.87 7.32 14.67
C LEU A 73 4.49 7.25 14.02
N THR A 74 3.95 8.40 13.63
CA THR A 74 2.72 8.48 12.83
C THR A 74 3.03 8.19 11.37
N ILE A 75 2.41 7.15 10.80
CA ILE A 75 2.57 6.79 9.39
C ILE A 75 1.85 7.84 8.51
N PRO A 76 2.49 8.37 7.45
CA PRO A 76 1.85 9.26 6.48
C PRO A 76 0.54 8.68 5.94
N ALA A 77 -0.49 9.52 5.76
CA ALA A 77 -1.82 9.08 5.33
C ALA A 77 -1.78 8.25 4.04
N ARG A 78 -0.93 8.64 3.09
CA ARG A 78 -0.75 7.90 1.83
C ARG A 78 -0.19 6.49 2.05
N PHE A 79 0.73 6.31 2.98
CA PHE A 79 1.32 4.99 3.28
C PHE A 79 0.32 4.11 4.04
N LYS A 80 -0.52 4.70 4.90
CA LYS A 80 -1.64 3.98 5.52
C LYS A 80 -2.62 3.45 4.47
N GLN A 81 -2.96 4.27 3.48
CA GLN A 81 -3.81 3.84 2.37
C GLN A 81 -3.17 2.68 1.58
N VAL A 82 -1.86 2.75 1.31
CA VAL A 82 -1.12 1.64 0.66
C VAL A 82 -1.22 0.36 1.48
N LEU A 83 -0.99 0.41 2.80
CA LEU A 83 -1.13 -0.76 3.68
C LEU A 83 -2.54 -1.38 3.59
N GLN A 84 -3.57 -0.55 3.61
CA GLN A 84 -4.97 -1.00 3.57
C GLN A 84 -5.40 -1.57 2.21
N GLU A 85 -4.98 -0.93 1.11
CA GLU A 85 -5.43 -1.29 -0.24
C GLU A 85 -4.61 -2.42 -0.86
N LYS A 86 -3.28 -2.43 -0.65
CA LYS A 86 -2.37 -3.42 -1.25
C LYS A 86 -2.10 -4.63 -0.38
N TYR A 87 -2.18 -4.48 0.94
CA TYR A 87 -1.84 -5.53 1.90
C TYR A 87 -3.00 -5.77 2.90
N PRO A 88 -4.24 -5.99 2.43
CA PRO A 88 -5.39 -6.16 3.31
C PRO A 88 -5.25 -7.38 4.24
N ASP A 89 -4.64 -8.46 3.74
CA ASP A 89 -4.46 -9.72 4.47
C ASP A 89 -3.44 -9.60 5.61
N ASP A 90 -2.58 -8.58 5.60
CA ASP A 90 -1.61 -8.34 6.67
C ASP A 90 -2.26 -7.63 7.87
N GLU A 91 -3.55 -7.25 7.82
CA GLU A 91 -4.31 -6.65 8.92
C GLU A 91 -3.62 -5.46 9.62
N MET A 92 -2.97 -4.59 8.85
CA MET A 92 -2.19 -3.46 9.35
C MET A 92 -1.03 -3.87 10.28
N GLN A 93 -0.50 -5.08 10.09
CA GLN A 93 0.72 -5.55 10.72
C GLN A 93 1.91 -5.27 9.82
N VAL A 94 3.02 -4.87 10.42
CA VAL A 94 4.26 -4.55 9.74
C VAL A 94 5.44 -5.13 10.51
N VAL A 95 6.55 -5.36 9.83
CA VAL A 95 7.83 -5.67 10.44
C VAL A 95 8.72 -4.44 10.36
N VAL A 96 9.26 -4.03 11.51
CA VAL A 96 10.29 -3.00 11.62
C VAL A 96 11.63 -3.70 11.75
N SER A 97 12.54 -3.49 10.79
CA SER A 97 13.86 -4.13 10.78
C SER A 97 14.99 -3.12 10.54
N LEU A 98 16.22 -3.53 10.84
CA LEU A 98 17.41 -2.74 10.49
C LEU A 98 17.83 -3.02 9.04
N SER A 99 18.02 -1.96 8.26
CA SER A 99 18.56 -2.07 6.90
C SER A 99 20.08 -2.02 6.85
N LEU A 100 20.65 -2.35 5.68
CA LEU A 100 22.10 -2.31 5.43
C LEU A 100 22.67 -0.89 5.50
N ASP A 101 21.87 0.13 5.19
CA ASP A 101 22.26 1.54 5.32
C ASP A 101 22.05 2.08 6.74
N GLN A 102 21.81 1.19 7.71
CA GLN A 102 21.57 1.51 9.12
C GLN A 102 20.45 2.54 9.31
N ASN A 103 19.30 2.27 8.68
CA ASN A 103 18.03 2.94 8.92
C ASN A 103 16.97 1.90 9.30
N LEU A 104 15.79 2.35 9.74
CA LEU A 104 14.70 1.44 10.05
C LEU A 104 13.87 1.17 8.79
N LEU A 105 13.82 -0.06 8.34
CA LEU A 105 12.98 -0.49 7.25
C LEU A 105 11.66 -1.02 7.80
N ILE A 106 10.55 -0.57 7.22
CA ILE A 106 9.20 -1.00 7.60
C ILE A 106 8.56 -1.65 6.39
N GLN A 107 8.11 -2.89 6.59
CA GLN A 107 7.58 -3.74 5.53
C GLN A 107 6.26 -4.36 5.98
N PRO A 108 5.27 -4.51 5.09
CA PRO A 108 4.15 -5.42 5.34
C PRO A 108 4.68 -6.83 5.65
N VAL A 109 3.97 -7.57 6.52
CA VAL A 109 4.41 -8.90 6.97
C VAL A 109 4.59 -9.87 5.80
N SER A 110 3.68 -9.86 4.83
CA SER A 110 3.78 -10.66 3.60
C SER A 110 5.07 -10.40 2.81
N VAL A 111 5.45 -9.12 2.65
CA VAL A 111 6.67 -8.69 1.96
C VAL A 111 7.92 -9.15 2.72
N TYR A 112 7.91 -8.96 4.04
CA TYR A 112 9.00 -9.39 4.90
C TYR A 112 9.22 -10.91 4.84
N ASN A 113 8.14 -11.69 4.95
CA ASN A 113 8.20 -13.15 4.90
C ASN A 113 8.73 -13.66 3.56
N ALA A 114 8.28 -13.06 2.45
CA ALA A 114 8.78 -13.41 1.12
C ALA A 114 10.27 -13.09 0.95
N MET A 115 10.76 -12.01 1.57
CA MET A 115 12.17 -11.63 1.59
C MET A 115 13.00 -12.59 2.45
N VAL A 116 12.59 -12.84 3.70
CA VAL A 116 13.30 -13.73 4.63
C VAL A 116 13.35 -15.17 4.12
N SER A 117 12.29 -15.67 3.49
CA SER A 117 12.25 -17.03 2.94
C SER A 117 13.38 -17.28 1.93
N LYS A 118 13.77 -16.27 1.16
CA LYS A 118 14.89 -16.37 0.21
C LYS A 118 16.24 -16.49 0.91
N TYR A 119 16.43 -15.73 1.99
CA TYR A 119 17.66 -15.77 2.79
C TYR A 119 17.77 -17.06 3.62
N MET A 120 16.64 -17.57 4.12
CA MET A 120 16.61 -18.81 4.89
C MET A 120 17.02 -20.03 4.05
N ALA A 121 16.90 -19.97 2.73
CA ALA A 121 17.35 -21.03 1.82
C ALA A 121 18.88 -21.11 1.66
N TRP A 122 19.65 -20.14 2.17
CA TRP A 122 21.11 -20.17 2.10
C TRP A 122 21.71 -21.20 3.07
N SER A 123 22.91 -21.69 2.77
CA SER A 123 23.59 -22.74 3.55
C SER A 123 24.07 -22.25 4.92
N ASP A 124 23.68 -22.93 6.00
CA ASP A 124 24.12 -22.61 7.37
C ASP A 124 25.58 -22.98 7.67
N LEU A 125 26.24 -23.71 6.77
CA LEU A 125 27.65 -24.10 6.91
C LEU A 125 28.60 -22.91 6.75
N ASP A 126 28.18 -21.90 6.01
CA ASP A 126 28.94 -20.68 5.82
C ASP A 126 28.68 -19.69 6.96
N GLU A 127 29.75 -19.20 7.60
CA GLU A 127 29.61 -18.26 8.72
C GLU A 127 28.95 -16.96 8.27
N ALA A 128 29.31 -16.42 7.10
CA ALA A 128 28.75 -15.16 6.61
C ALA A 128 27.23 -15.27 6.42
N THR A 129 26.78 -16.39 5.88
CA THR A 129 25.36 -16.72 5.75
C THR A 129 24.64 -16.75 7.10
N ARG A 130 25.20 -17.44 8.10
CA ARG A 130 24.62 -17.50 9.45
C ARG A 130 24.52 -16.11 10.08
N ARG A 131 25.57 -15.30 10.01
CA ARG A 131 25.56 -13.91 10.50
C ARG A 131 24.50 -13.07 9.80
N MET A 132 24.34 -13.24 8.49
CA MET A 132 23.32 -12.51 7.73
C MET A 132 21.89 -12.91 8.16
N LYS A 133 21.64 -14.20 8.38
CA LYS A 133 20.36 -14.68 8.92
C LYS A 133 20.09 -14.09 10.31
N GLU A 134 21.09 -14.09 11.20
CA GLU A 134 21.02 -13.46 12.52
C GLU A 134 20.74 -11.96 12.44
N LEU A 135 21.31 -11.25 11.46
CA LEU A 135 21.02 -9.83 11.25
C LEU A 135 19.56 -9.59 10.88
N PHE A 136 19.03 -10.35 9.93
CA PHE A 136 17.64 -10.18 9.49
C PHE A 136 16.64 -10.57 10.59
N THR A 137 16.88 -11.65 11.33
CA THR A 137 15.92 -12.09 12.36
C THR A 137 16.11 -11.42 13.71
N GLY A 138 17.35 -11.12 14.10
CA GLY A 138 17.68 -10.53 15.39
C GLY A 138 17.41 -9.03 15.47
N PHE A 139 17.46 -8.32 14.34
CA PHE A 139 17.12 -6.90 14.25
C PHE A 139 15.79 -6.67 13.53
N ALA A 140 14.77 -7.48 13.85
CA ALA A 140 13.41 -7.32 13.35
C ALA A 140 12.39 -7.45 14.48
N ALA A 141 11.35 -6.64 14.43
CA ALA A 141 10.23 -6.68 15.36
C ALA A 141 8.91 -6.53 14.60
N GLU A 142 7.96 -7.42 14.88
CA GLU A 142 6.59 -7.30 14.42
C GLU A 142 5.85 -6.21 15.22
N GLU A 143 5.14 -5.34 14.52
CA GLU A 143 4.40 -4.23 15.10
C GLU A 143 3.05 -4.08 14.42
N LYS A 144 2.03 -3.72 15.19
CA LYS A 144 0.70 -3.43 14.66
C LYS A 144 0.48 -1.93 14.59
N VAL A 145 0.03 -1.44 13.43
CA VAL A 145 -0.37 -0.04 13.29
C VAL A 145 -1.61 0.21 14.13
N ASP A 146 -1.55 1.16 15.05
CA ASP A 146 -2.68 1.51 15.92
C ASP A 146 -3.82 2.17 15.13
N GLY A 147 -5.01 2.29 15.75
CA GLY A 147 -6.16 2.94 15.12
C GLY A 147 -5.94 4.42 14.75
N SER A 148 -4.95 5.08 15.35
CA SER A 148 -4.53 6.44 14.97
C SER A 148 -3.49 6.47 13.84
N GLY A 149 -3.03 5.32 13.38
CA GLY A 149 -2.03 5.18 12.32
C GLY A 149 -0.60 5.31 12.81
N ARG A 150 -0.31 5.05 14.09
CA ARG A 150 1.05 5.07 14.65
C ARG A 150 1.61 3.66 14.81
N ILE A 151 2.93 3.57 14.76
CA ILE A 151 3.70 2.36 15.03
C ILE A 151 4.69 2.62 16.16
N ARG A 152 4.99 1.60 16.95
CA ARG A 152 6.08 1.66 17.94
C ARG A 152 7.39 1.35 17.23
N LEU A 153 8.43 2.12 17.54
CA LEU A 153 9.78 1.86 17.10
C LEU A 153 10.61 1.46 18.33
N ASP A 154 11.11 0.22 18.33
CA ASP A 154 11.89 -0.30 19.43
C ASP A 154 13.10 0.60 19.74
N SER A 155 13.40 0.80 21.03
CA SER A 155 14.50 1.69 21.44
C SER A 155 15.86 1.20 20.94
N GLY A 156 16.12 -0.12 20.97
CA GLY A 156 17.39 -0.67 20.50
C GLY A 156 17.59 -0.42 19.01
N LEU A 157 16.55 -0.66 18.21
CA LEU A 157 16.56 -0.37 16.77
C LEU A 157 16.76 1.13 16.50
N ARG A 158 16.07 2.00 17.23
CA ARG A 158 16.23 3.46 17.11
C ARG A 158 17.64 3.94 17.43
N ASP A 159 18.25 3.39 18.47
CA ASP A 159 19.61 3.76 18.88
C ASP A 159 20.63 3.36 17.81
N ILE A 160 20.50 2.17 17.21
CA ILE A 160 21.38 1.71 16.13
C ILE A 160 21.17 2.53 14.85
N ALA A 161 19.92 2.83 14.50
CA ALA A 161 19.59 3.62 13.30
C ALA A 161 19.87 5.13 13.46
N GLY A 162 20.13 5.60 14.69
CA GLY A 162 20.25 7.03 15.01
C GLY A 162 18.92 7.80 14.97
N ALA A 163 17.79 7.12 14.78
CA ALA A 163 16.46 7.72 14.62
C ALA A 163 15.89 8.21 15.97
N ARG A 164 16.35 9.37 16.45
CA ARG A 164 16.01 9.88 17.79
C ARG A 164 14.73 10.71 17.84
N LYS A 165 14.67 11.81 17.08
CA LYS A 165 13.57 12.79 17.19
C LYS A 165 13.04 13.24 15.83
N GLU A 166 13.89 13.80 14.99
CA GLU A 166 13.52 14.28 13.67
C GLU A 166 13.95 13.25 12.62
N VAL A 167 12.98 12.76 11.86
CA VAL A 167 13.21 11.64 10.94
C VAL A 167 12.65 11.93 9.57
N THR A 168 13.25 11.27 8.58
CA THR A 168 12.79 11.29 7.20
C THR A 168 12.23 9.92 6.84
N CYS A 169 10.96 9.89 6.46
CA CYS A 169 10.26 8.71 5.99
C CYS A 169 10.28 8.69 4.46
N VAL A 170 10.79 7.62 3.86
CA VAL A 170 11.01 7.49 2.42
C VAL A 170 10.37 6.20 1.91
N GLY A 171 9.49 6.32 0.92
CA GLY A 171 8.84 5.18 0.28
C GLY A 171 9.75 4.47 -0.72
N ASN A 172 9.76 3.15 -0.66
CA ASN A 172 10.54 2.24 -1.49
C ASN A 172 9.63 1.19 -2.15
N MET A 173 8.53 1.60 -2.78
CA MET A 173 7.55 0.74 -3.48
C MET A 173 6.79 -0.26 -2.60
N ASP A 174 7.44 -1.32 -2.12
CA ASP A 174 6.87 -2.40 -1.29
C ASP A 174 7.23 -2.26 0.20
N ALA A 175 8.15 -1.36 0.52
CA ALA A 175 8.58 -1.00 1.86
C ALA A 175 8.69 0.51 2.01
N PHE A 176 8.93 0.98 3.22
CA PHE A 176 9.36 2.36 3.46
C PHE A 176 10.41 2.40 4.57
N SER A 177 11.30 3.39 4.52
CA SER A 177 12.42 3.51 5.44
C SER A 177 12.32 4.78 6.27
N ILE A 178 12.72 4.68 7.55
CA ILE A 178 12.79 5.78 8.50
C ILE A 178 14.26 6.04 8.79
N TRP A 179 14.70 7.23 8.42
CA TRP A 179 16.06 7.69 8.58
C TRP A 179 16.13 8.77 9.64
N ASP A 180 17.23 8.84 10.37
CA ASP A 180 17.64 10.11 10.95
C ASP A 180 17.74 11.18 9.85
N ARG A 181 17.25 12.39 10.14
CA ARG A 181 17.16 13.45 9.12
C ARG A 181 18.54 13.85 8.59
N GLU A 182 19.50 14.07 9.46
CA GLU A 182 20.84 14.53 9.06
C GLU A 182 21.55 13.43 8.27
N LYS A 183 21.45 12.18 8.73
CA LYS A 183 22.01 11.02 8.02
C LYS A 183 21.43 10.87 6.62
N TRP A 184 20.12 11.06 6.47
CA TRP A 184 19.46 11.03 5.15
C TRP A 184 20.02 12.12 4.23
N ASP A 185 20.06 13.37 4.70
CA ASP A 185 20.51 14.49 3.87
C ASP A 185 21.97 14.32 3.42
N GLN A 186 22.84 13.84 4.30
CA GLN A 186 24.23 13.51 3.96
C GLN A 186 24.32 12.39 2.91
N THR A 187 23.56 11.31 3.12
CA THR A 187 23.55 10.15 2.21
C THR A 187 23.04 10.55 0.83
N GLN A 188 21.94 11.32 0.76
CA GLN A 188 21.39 11.78 -0.52
C GLN A 188 22.29 12.79 -1.23
N ALA A 189 22.94 13.69 -0.50
CA ALA A 189 23.92 14.59 -1.10
C ALA A 189 25.08 13.82 -1.75
N ALA A 190 25.56 12.74 -1.11
CA ALA A 190 26.57 11.86 -1.69
C ALA A 190 26.04 11.08 -2.91
N THR A 191 24.83 10.52 -2.81
CA THR A 191 24.18 9.78 -3.90
C THR A 191 23.96 10.64 -5.14
N LEU A 192 23.47 11.88 -4.98
CA LEU A 192 23.22 12.80 -6.08
C LEU A 192 24.53 13.19 -6.79
N LYS A 193 25.62 13.40 -6.05
CA LYS A 193 26.94 13.65 -6.65
C LYS A 193 27.42 12.46 -7.49
N ASN A 194 27.12 11.24 -7.05
CA ASN A 194 27.57 9.99 -7.68
C ASN A 194 26.53 9.37 -8.63
N GLN A 195 25.42 10.05 -8.92
CA GLN A 195 24.28 9.47 -9.63
C GLN A 195 24.66 8.82 -10.96
N ALA A 196 25.52 9.49 -11.75
CA ALA A 196 25.96 8.96 -13.04
C ALA A 196 26.77 7.66 -12.93
N LEU A 197 27.55 7.49 -11.85
CA LEU A 197 28.31 6.26 -11.60
C LEU A 197 27.38 5.12 -11.19
N LEU A 198 26.40 5.41 -10.33
CA LEU A 198 25.42 4.41 -9.88
C LEU A 198 24.61 3.86 -11.05
N ILE A 199 24.17 4.72 -11.96
CA ILE A 199 23.45 4.30 -13.17
C ILE A 199 24.29 3.32 -14.00
N LYS A 200 25.58 3.62 -14.21
CA LYS A 200 26.48 2.73 -14.96
C LYS A 200 26.64 1.36 -14.29
N GLN A 201 26.83 1.35 -12.97
CA GLN A 201 26.97 0.10 -12.21
C GLN A 201 25.71 -0.76 -12.27
N VAL A 202 24.53 -0.14 -12.22
CA VAL A 202 23.25 -0.85 -12.37
C VAL A 202 23.10 -1.42 -13.78
N ASP A 203 23.41 -0.63 -14.82
CA ASP A 203 23.34 -1.08 -16.21
C ASP A 203 24.30 -2.23 -16.52
N GLU A 204 25.48 -2.25 -15.91
CA GLU A 204 26.44 -3.36 -16.02
C GLU A 204 25.91 -4.63 -15.33
N ARG A 205 25.27 -4.48 -14.17
CA ARG A 205 24.67 -5.60 -13.44
C ARG A 205 23.44 -6.19 -14.14
N ILE A 206 22.64 -5.38 -14.84
CA ILE A 206 21.46 -5.87 -15.57
C ILE A 206 21.86 -6.62 -16.86
N ARG A 207 23.00 -6.26 -17.46
CA ARG A 207 23.50 -6.88 -18.70
C ARG A 207 24.18 -8.22 -18.51
N ASN A 208 24.70 -8.49 -17.30
CA ASN A 208 25.35 -9.75 -16.92
C ASN A 208 24.39 -10.67 -16.17
#